data_AF-A0A0Q4CUJ2-F1
#
_entry.id   AF-A0A0Q4CUJ2-F1
#
_cell.length_a   1.000
_cell.length_b   1.000
_cell.length_c   1.000
_cell.angle_alpha   90.00
_cell.angle_beta   90.00
_cell.angle_gamma   90.00
#
_symmetry.space_group_name_H-M   'P 1'
#
loop_
_entity.id
_entity.type
_entity.pdbx_description
1 polymer ?
#
loop_
_entity_poly.entity_id
_entity_poly.type
_entity_poly.pdbx_seq_one_letter_code
_entity_poly.pdbx_strand_id
1 'polypeptide(L)'
;MSAALLALALAVQPAAGLEQRRATIVQFEIKLATGLSPAQEAAATAVFAADTRTIRRCADAGTIGARYKAERRFSGSITERRNTAFAAIPIDLRRELDKVPTGHATRVFGSPGVRRVLIACTLPKVPVARQGTV
;
A
#
# COMPACT_ATOMS: atom_id res chain seq x y z
N MET A 1 58.07 16.27 17.40
CA MET A 1 56.92 16.56 18.30
C MET A 1 55.89 17.34 17.51
N SER A 2 54.62 17.20 17.87
CA SER A 2 53.41 17.77 17.23
C SER A 2 52.75 16.90 16.17
N ALA A 3 51.97 15.95 16.70
CA ALA A 3 50.84 15.32 16.04
C ALA A 3 49.68 16.32 15.85
N ALA A 4 48.90 16.16 14.78
CA ALA A 4 47.48 16.48 14.81
C ALA A 4 46.79 15.65 13.71
N LEU A 5 45.99 14.71 14.18
CA LEU A 5 45.32 13.67 13.42
C LEU A 5 44.22 14.22 12.52
N LEU A 6 44.06 13.57 11.36
CA LEU A 6 42.93 13.71 10.46
C LEU A 6 41.60 13.56 11.23
N ALA A 7 40.76 14.59 11.20
CA ALA A 7 39.37 14.48 11.63
C ALA A 7 38.56 13.81 10.51
N LEU A 8 38.27 12.51 10.70
CA LEU A 8 37.21 11.81 9.97
C LEU A 8 35.87 12.43 10.35
N ALA A 9 35.40 13.41 9.58
CA ALA A 9 34.01 13.83 9.61
C ALA A 9 33.16 12.76 8.93
N LEU A 10 32.79 11.72 9.67
CA LEU A 10 31.67 10.86 9.32
C LEU A 10 30.41 11.72 9.33
N ALA A 11 30.03 12.22 8.15
CA ALA A 11 28.69 12.69 7.89
C ALA A 11 27.74 11.49 8.04
N VAL A 12 27.27 11.26 9.27
CA VAL A 12 26.11 10.44 9.56
C VAL A 12 24.94 11.13 8.87
N GLN A 13 24.69 10.76 7.61
CA GLN A 13 23.48 11.16 6.92
C GLN A 13 22.30 10.57 7.71
N PRO A 14 21.34 11.38 8.17
CA PRO A 14 20.23 10.85 8.92
C PRO A 14 19.43 9.94 7.99
N ALA A 15 19.22 8.69 8.41
CA ALA A 15 18.28 7.75 7.79
C ALA A 15 16.80 8.20 7.91
N ALA A 16 16.56 9.51 8.01
CA ALA A 16 15.27 10.15 8.24
C ALA A 16 14.32 10.04 7.03
N GLY A 17 14.81 9.62 5.85
CA GLY A 17 14.01 9.57 4.64
C GLY A 17 12.95 8.46 4.61
N LEU A 18 13.17 7.32 5.29
CA LEU A 18 12.26 6.16 5.22
C LEU A 18 11.26 6.10 6.37
N GLU A 19 11.66 6.48 7.57
CA GLU A 19 10.81 6.52 8.78
C GLU A 19 9.66 7.55 8.66
N GLN A 20 9.85 8.60 7.86
CA GLN A 20 8.90 9.72 7.74
C GLN A 20 7.89 9.57 6.60
N ARG A 21 8.01 8.56 5.73
CA ARG A 21 7.09 8.40 4.61
C ARG A 21 5.70 8.04 5.13
N ARG A 22 4.72 8.89 4.82
CA ARG A 22 3.31 8.70 5.18
C ARG A 22 2.43 8.70 3.93
N ALA A 23 1.37 7.89 3.94
CA ALA A 23 0.36 7.88 2.89
C ALA A 23 -1.02 7.60 3.45
N THR A 24 -2.04 7.87 2.64
CA THR A 24 -3.34 7.22 2.82
C THR A 24 -3.23 5.82 2.24
N ILE A 25 -3.55 4.79 3.02
CA ILE A 25 -3.53 3.39 2.56
C ILE A 25 -4.97 2.94 2.40
N VAL A 26 -5.31 2.53 1.20
CA VAL A 26 -6.59 1.87 0.90
C VAL A 26 -6.36 0.36 0.87
N GLN A 27 -7.12 -0.37 1.66
CA GLN A 27 -7.20 -1.83 1.60
C GLN A 27 -8.50 -2.22 0.92
N PHE A 28 -8.41 -2.99 -0.15
CA PHE A 28 -9.57 -3.59 -0.80
C PHE A 28 -9.56 -5.09 -0.51
N GLU A 29 -10.59 -5.56 0.19
CA GLU A 29 -10.77 -6.94 0.61
C GLU A 29 -12.02 -7.54 -0.04
N ILE A 30 -11.90 -8.80 -0.49
CA ILE A 30 -13.02 -9.65 -0.83
C ILE A 30 -13.02 -10.92 0.03
N LYS A 31 -14.21 -11.46 0.28
CA LYS A 31 -14.45 -12.78 0.85
C LYS A 31 -14.89 -13.73 -0.25
N LEU A 32 -14.25 -14.89 -0.28
CA LEU A 32 -14.62 -15.99 -1.16
C LEU A 32 -15.83 -16.72 -0.56
N ALA A 33 -16.60 -17.38 -1.42
CA ALA A 33 -17.67 -18.25 -0.97
C ALA A 33 -17.12 -19.41 -0.13
N THR A 34 -17.89 -19.88 0.83
CA THR A 34 -17.54 -21.06 1.64
C THR A 34 -17.70 -22.33 0.82
N GLY A 35 -16.84 -23.34 1.05
CA GLY A 35 -16.96 -24.66 0.40
C GLY A 35 -16.45 -24.72 -1.04
N LEU A 36 -15.71 -23.70 -1.51
CA LEU A 36 -15.03 -23.76 -2.80
C LEU A 36 -13.92 -24.82 -2.78
N SER A 37 -13.76 -25.53 -3.89
CA SER A 37 -12.58 -26.37 -4.11
C SER A 37 -11.32 -25.51 -4.30
N PRO A 38 -10.11 -26.06 -4.11
CA PRO A 38 -8.87 -25.31 -4.34
C PRO A 38 -8.78 -24.69 -5.74
N ALA A 39 -9.28 -25.39 -6.77
CA ALA A 39 -9.31 -24.87 -8.14
C ALA A 39 -10.27 -23.68 -8.28
N GLN A 40 -11.43 -23.73 -7.63
CA GLN A 40 -12.40 -22.63 -7.64
C GLN A 40 -11.87 -21.42 -6.86
N GLU A 41 -11.19 -21.64 -5.72
CA GLU A 41 -10.50 -20.55 -5.01
C GLU A 41 -9.42 -19.89 -5.87
N ALA A 42 -8.64 -20.69 -6.60
CA ALA A 42 -7.61 -20.18 -7.51
C ALA A 42 -8.23 -19.35 -8.64
N ALA A 43 -9.32 -19.82 -9.25
CA ALA A 43 -10.04 -19.10 -10.28
C ALA A 43 -10.62 -17.77 -9.76
N ALA A 44 -11.26 -17.78 -8.59
CA ALA A 44 -11.77 -16.57 -7.95
C ALA A 44 -10.65 -15.57 -7.61
N THR A 45 -9.52 -16.07 -7.13
CA THR A 45 -8.32 -15.26 -6.86
C THR A 45 -7.75 -14.65 -8.14
N ALA A 46 -7.73 -15.39 -9.24
CA ALA A 46 -7.24 -14.92 -10.53
C ALA A 46 -8.12 -13.80 -11.10
N VAL A 47 -9.45 -13.91 -10.96
CA VAL A 47 -10.40 -12.85 -11.31
C VAL A 47 -10.10 -11.59 -10.50
N PHE A 48 -10.02 -11.71 -9.17
CA PHE A 48 -9.73 -10.57 -8.30
C PHE A 48 -8.39 -9.92 -8.66
N ALA A 49 -7.35 -10.74 -8.90
CA ALA A 49 -6.04 -10.25 -9.31
C ALA A 49 -6.07 -9.53 -10.67
N ALA A 50 -6.81 -10.05 -11.64
CA ALA A 50 -6.94 -9.42 -12.96
C ALA A 50 -7.64 -8.07 -12.86
N ASP A 51 -8.71 -7.99 -12.09
CA ASP A 51 -9.45 -6.75 -11.88
C ASP A 51 -8.62 -5.72 -11.11
N THR A 52 -7.97 -6.10 -9.99
CA THR A 52 -7.18 -5.15 -9.21
C THR A 52 -5.93 -4.67 -9.95
N ARG A 53 -5.41 -5.44 -10.92
CA ARG A 53 -4.32 -4.97 -11.81
C ARG A 53 -4.72 -3.78 -12.69
N THR A 54 -6.01 -3.53 -12.88
CA THR A 54 -6.51 -2.38 -13.65
C THR A 54 -6.51 -1.08 -12.85
N ILE A 55 -6.33 -1.16 -11.52
CA ILE A 55 -6.30 0.01 -10.63
C ILE A 55 -5.09 0.88 -10.96
N ARG A 56 -5.34 2.13 -11.32
CA ARG A 56 -4.34 3.18 -11.59
C ARG A 56 -4.51 4.37 -10.64
N ARG A 57 -5.69 4.52 -10.04
CA ARG A 57 -6.05 5.55 -9.07
C ARG A 57 -6.81 4.90 -7.93
N CYS A 58 -6.69 5.46 -6.73
CA CYS A 58 -7.35 4.89 -5.54
C CYS A 58 -8.88 4.81 -5.65
N ALA A 59 -9.51 5.72 -6.40
CA ALA A 59 -10.94 5.69 -6.66
C ALA A 59 -11.39 4.45 -7.47
N ASP A 60 -10.50 3.85 -8.27
CA ASP A 60 -10.82 2.69 -9.11
C ASP A 60 -11.20 1.47 -8.26
N ALA A 61 -10.64 1.35 -7.05
CA ALA A 61 -11.03 0.31 -6.10
C ALA A 61 -12.53 0.41 -5.77
N GLY A 62 -13.04 1.63 -5.59
CA GLY A 62 -14.46 1.89 -5.36
C GLY A 62 -15.34 1.46 -6.53
N THR A 63 -14.91 1.75 -7.76
CA THR A 63 -15.60 1.32 -8.99
C THR A 63 -15.67 -0.20 -9.09
N ILE A 64 -14.56 -0.90 -8.86
CA ILE A 64 -14.53 -2.37 -8.90
C ILE A 64 -15.39 -2.96 -7.78
N GLY A 65 -15.31 -2.43 -6.56
CA GLY A 65 -16.13 -2.87 -5.43
C GLY A 65 -17.64 -2.68 -5.68
N ALA A 66 -18.03 -1.55 -6.28
CA ALA A 66 -19.41 -1.29 -6.67
C ALA A 66 -19.89 -2.30 -7.74
N ARG A 67 -19.07 -2.59 -8.74
CA ARG A 67 -19.36 -3.61 -9.76
C ARG A 67 -19.54 -5.00 -9.12
N TYR A 68 -18.64 -5.42 -8.24
CA TYR A 68 -18.77 -6.72 -7.56
C TYR A 68 -20.05 -6.83 -6.73
N LYS A 69 -20.45 -5.74 -6.06
CA LYS A 69 -21.71 -5.67 -5.33
C LYS A 69 -22.92 -5.81 -6.27
N ALA A 70 -22.91 -5.11 -7.40
CA ALA A 70 -23.98 -5.17 -8.40
C ALA A 70 -24.12 -6.57 -9.01
N GLU A 71 -22.99 -7.19 -9.35
CA GLU A 71 -22.94 -8.55 -9.92
C GLU A 71 -23.14 -9.66 -8.88
N ARG A 72 -23.20 -9.33 -7.58
CA ARG A 72 -23.15 -10.28 -6.46
C ARG A 72 -21.98 -11.27 -6.57
N ARG A 73 -20.89 -10.82 -7.20
CA ARG A 73 -19.76 -11.68 -7.58
C ARG A 73 -18.89 -12.04 -6.38
N PHE A 74 -18.60 -11.03 -5.55
CA PHE A 74 -17.86 -11.16 -4.31
C PHE A 74 -18.50 -10.29 -3.24
N SER A 75 -18.41 -10.72 -1.99
CA SER A 75 -18.64 -9.84 -0.84
C SER A 75 -17.30 -9.25 -0.39
N GLY A 76 -17.29 -8.07 0.21
CA GLY A 76 -16.02 -7.40 0.53
C GLY A 76 -16.18 -6.02 1.13
N SER A 77 -15.05 -5.39 1.42
CA SER A 77 -14.99 -4.03 1.96
C SER A 77 -13.79 -3.27 1.43
N ILE A 78 -13.91 -1.95 1.42
CA ILE A 78 -12.81 -1.02 1.16
C ILE A 78 -12.61 -0.23 2.44
N THR A 79 -11.41 -0.31 3.00
CA THR A 79 -11.04 0.38 4.23
C THR A 79 -9.94 1.38 3.92
N GLU A 80 -10.10 2.62 4.38
CA GLU A 80 -9.11 3.68 4.22
C GLU A 80 -8.43 4.00 5.56
N ARG A 81 -7.09 4.05 5.56
CA ARG A 81 -6.27 4.48 6.70
C ARG A 81 -5.43 5.69 6.30
N ARG A 82 -5.85 6.87 6.73
CA ARG A 82 -5.15 8.13 6.43
C ARG A 82 -3.88 8.27 7.25
N ASN A 83 -2.90 8.99 6.69
CA ASN A 83 -1.67 9.38 7.36
C ASN A 83 -0.87 8.21 7.98
N THR A 84 -0.95 7.03 7.36
CA THR A 84 -0.28 5.81 7.80
C THR A 84 1.22 5.96 7.57
N ALA A 85 2.00 5.79 8.64
CA ALA A 85 3.46 5.70 8.52
C ALA A 85 3.84 4.38 7.84
N PHE A 86 4.68 4.44 6.81
CA PHE A 86 5.17 3.22 6.13
C PHE A 86 5.91 2.30 7.08
N ALA A 87 6.61 2.85 8.09
CA ALA A 87 7.26 2.08 9.15
C ALA A 87 6.29 1.14 9.90
N ALA A 88 5.03 1.54 10.07
CA ALA A 88 3.99 0.76 10.76
C ALA A 88 3.34 -0.33 9.89
N ILE A 89 3.65 -0.37 8.58
CA ILE A 89 3.17 -1.40 7.66
C ILE A 89 4.11 -2.62 7.78
N PRO A 90 3.59 -3.87 7.85
CA PRO A 90 4.41 -5.07 7.83
C PRO A 90 5.43 -5.06 6.68
N ILE A 91 6.66 -5.49 6.97
CA ILE A 91 7.81 -5.33 6.05
C ILE A 91 7.53 -5.87 4.64
N ASP A 92 6.87 -7.02 4.52
CA ASP A 92 6.58 -7.64 3.22
C ASP A 92 5.57 -6.82 2.41
N LEU A 93 4.56 -6.28 3.07
CA LEU A 93 3.55 -5.43 2.43
C LEU A 93 4.13 -4.07 2.06
N ARG A 94 5.02 -3.51 2.90
CA ARG A 94 5.77 -2.30 2.57
C ARG A 94 6.62 -2.49 1.32
N ARG A 95 7.37 -3.60 1.23
CA ARG A 95 8.18 -3.93 0.06
C ARG A 95 7.35 -4.07 -1.21
N GLU A 96 6.13 -4.60 -1.12
CA GLU A 96 5.23 -4.66 -2.27
C GLU A 96 4.71 -3.28 -2.67
N LEU A 97 4.36 -2.43 -1.70
CA LEU A 97 3.96 -1.04 -1.95
C LEU A 97 5.08 -0.20 -2.55
N ASP A 98 6.34 -0.48 -2.23
CA ASP A 98 7.50 0.20 -2.79
C ASP A 98 7.78 -0.18 -4.26
N LYS A 99 7.29 -1.35 -4.70
CA LYS A 99 7.44 -1.82 -6.09
C LYS A 99 6.35 -1.30 -7.03
N VAL A 100 5.24 -0.81 -6.50
CA VAL A 100 4.10 -0.36 -7.31
C VAL A 100 3.98 1.17 -7.30
N PRO A 101 3.59 1.80 -8.41
CA PRO A 101 3.38 3.25 -8.42
C PRO A 101 2.28 3.67 -7.45
N THR A 102 2.34 4.91 -6.98
CA THR A 102 1.28 5.47 -6.13
C THR A 102 -0.05 5.46 -6.89
N GLY A 103 -1.13 5.03 -6.21
CA GLY A 103 -2.45 4.84 -6.81
C GLY A 103 -2.66 3.46 -7.42
N HIS A 104 -1.65 2.58 -7.49
CA HIS A 104 -1.76 1.22 -8.01
C HIS A 104 -1.89 0.19 -6.88
N ALA A 105 -2.56 -0.92 -7.19
CA ALA A 105 -2.70 -2.04 -6.27
C ALA A 105 -1.42 -2.89 -6.20
N THR A 106 -1.11 -3.40 -5.00
CA THR A 106 -0.14 -4.47 -4.80
C THR A 106 -0.60 -5.78 -5.45
N ARG A 107 0.28 -6.80 -5.42
CA ARG A 107 -0.14 -8.17 -5.64
C ARG A 107 -1.20 -8.58 -4.61
N VAL A 108 -2.07 -9.53 -5.01
CA VAL A 108 -3.07 -10.11 -4.13
C VAL A 108 -2.39 -10.93 -3.04
N PHE A 109 -2.83 -10.73 -1.80
CA PHE A 109 -2.43 -11.52 -0.64
C PHE A 109 -3.66 -11.85 0.20
N GLY A 110 -3.54 -12.76 1.17
CA GLY A 110 -4.66 -13.08 2.05
C GLY A 110 -4.49 -14.40 2.80
N SER A 111 -5.54 -14.75 3.52
CA SER A 111 -5.71 -16.01 4.25
C SER A 111 -6.79 -16.86 3.54
N PRO A 112 -7.00 -18.13 3.92
CA PRO A 112 -8.11 -18.92 3.38
C PRO A 112 -9.44 -18.15 3.44
N GLY A 113 -10.21 -18.21 2.36
CA GLY A 113 -11.49 -17.49 2.24
C GLY A 113 -11.42 -15.96 2.07
N VAL A 114 -10.25 -15.31 2.15
CA VAL A 114 -10.11 -13.86 2.05
C VAL A 114 -9.00 -13.46 1.09
N ARG A 115 -9.24 -12.47 0.23
CA ARG A 115 -8.22 -11.89 -0.67
C ARG A 115 -8.19 -10.38 -0.52
N ARG A 116 -6.99 -9.81 -0.58
CA ARG A 116 -6.71 -8.40 -0.31
C ARG A 116 -5.70 -7.84 -1.28
N VAL A 117 -5.81 -6.54 -1.53
CA VAL A 117 -4.73 -5.70 -2.07
C VAL A 117 -4.60 -4.44 -1.24
N LEU A 118 -3.40 -3.85 -1.23
CA LEU A 118 -3.15 -2.52 -0.69
C LEU A 118 -2.89 -1.55 -1.83
N ILE A 119 -3.28 -0.29 -1.62
CA ILE A 119 -3.03 0.81 -2.54
C ILE A 119 -2.50 1.98 -1.69
N ALA A 120 -1.30 2.45 -2.00
CA ALA A 120 -0.80 3.70 -1.43
C ALA A 120 -1.35 4.88 -2.23
N CYS A 121 -2.05 5.78 -1.56
CA CYS A 121 -2.63 6.99 -2.11
C CYS A 121 -1.82 8.20 -1.62
N THR A 122 -1.63 9.19 -2.48
CA THR A 122 -0.99 10.45 -2.08
C THR A 122 -1.75 11.10 -0.93
N LEU A 123 -1.03 11.51 0.11
CA LEU A 123 -1.52 12.55 1.01
C LEU A 123 -1.55 13.89 0.25
N PRO A 124 -2.49 14.80 0.55
CA PRO A 124 -2.35 16.19 0.11
C PRO A 124 -0.97 16.69 0.59
N LYS A 125 -0.20 17.29 -0.33
CA LYS A 125 1.09 17.91 0.02
C LYS A 125 0.85 18.86 1.20
N VAL A 126 1.41 18.56 2.36
CA VAL A 126 1.51 19.56 3.42
C VAL A 126 2.37 20.69 2.83
N PRO A 127 1.91 21.96 2.86
CA PRO A 127 2.73 23.05 2.35
C PRO A 127 4.04 23.05 3.15
N VAL A 128 5.15 23.03 2.42
CA VAL A 128 6.50 23.22 2.97
C VAL A 128 6.41 24.47 3.85
N ALA A 129 6.61 24.31 5.17
CA ALA A 129 6.66 25.44 6.07
C ALA A 129 7.67 26.43 5.49
N ARG A 130 7.21 27.64 5.14
CA ARG A 130 8.09 28.74 4.77
C ARG A 130 9.12 28.84 5.90
N GLN A 131 10.39 28.63 5.58
CA GLN A 131 11.48 29.02 6.46
C GLN A 131 11.30 30.52 6.72
N GLY A 132 10.74 30.85 7.88
CA GLY A 132 10.77 32.21 8.39
C GLY A 132 12.20 32.50 8.77
N THR A 133 12.87 33.30 7.95
CA THR A 133 13.99 34.11 8.39
C THR A 133 13.43 35.21 9.28
N VAL A 134 13.83 35.19 10.55
CA VAL A 134 13.90 36.39 11.41
C VAL A 134 15.32 36.46 11.92
#